data_AF-F6EQB0-F1
#
_entry.id   AF-F6EQB0-F1
#
_cell.length_a   1.000
_cell.length_b   1.000
_cell.length_c   1.000
_cell.angle_alpha   90.00
_cell.angle_beta   90.00
_cell.angle_gamma   90.00
#
_symmetry.space_group_name_H-M   'P 1'
#
loop_
_entity.id
_entity.type
_entity.pdbx_description
1 polymer ?
#
loop_
_entity_poly.entity_id
_entity_poly.type
_entity_poly.pdbx_seq_one_letter_code
_entity_poly.pdbx_strand_id
1 'polypeptide(L)'
;MLGSWSGDTGGEAAEGGEMGAPARESSIDLYWIPLGAGGRVVRWNGRLYEAISSRCSGRPAAALYHSALIVGDRSHSYTIEMAPVWNLKATQRGVVRVGPVGARWLGRFRLFRYEVRCWQGGFIPDIAEAVDSPQRVSSDEGRVRRVMTLVRSAPPLTWGRDELRVGDMWNSNSLVSWLLACSGHDMAAVTPPGGGRAPGWDAGLALAERGDQTTTQARLDHVDV
;
A
#
# COMPACT_ATOMS: atom_id res chain seq x y z
N MET A 1 44.63 -10.76 64.93
CA MET A 1 45.28 -11.96 64.36
C MET A 1 44.19 -12.68 63.59
N LEU A 2 44.08 -12.57 62.27
CA LEU A 2 44.94 -13.01 61.14
C LEU A 2 44.20 -14.14 60.41
N GLY A 3 43.88 -13.88 59.13
CA GLY A 3 43.55 -14.86 58.08
C GLY A 3 42.12 -15.43 58.12
N SER A 4 41.50 -15.84 57.01
CA SER A 4 41.84 -15.82 55.59
C SER A 4 40.57 -16.17 54.80
N TRP A 5 40.52 -15.64 53.59
CA TRP A 5 39.50 -15.73 52.55
C TRP A 5 39.30 -17.16 51.98
N SER A 6 38.08 -17.52 51.56
CA SER A 6 37.76 -18.11 50.24
C SER A 6 36.25 -18.32 50.11
N GLY A 7 35.73 -18.02 48.92
CA GLY A 7 34.32 -17.72 48.69
C GLY A 7 33.39 -18.90 48.39
N ASP A 8 32.14 -18.53 48.19
CA ASP A 8 31.20 -19.28 47.36
C ASP A 8 30.30 -18.26 46.64
N THR A 9 30.42 -18.25 45.31
CA THR A 9 29.51 -17.55 44.40
C THR A 9 28.48 -18.57 43.95
N GLY A 10 27.33 -18.59 44.61
CA GLY A 10 26.25 -19.54 44.32
C GLY A 10 24.88 -18.85 44.29
N GLY A 11 24.42 -18.56 43.08
CA GLY A 11 23.02 -18.68 42.65
C GLY A 11 21.92 -17.95 43.42
N GLU A 12 21.44 -16.84 42.85
CA GLU A 12 20.00 -16.63 42.74
C GLU A 12 19.70 -16.13 41.33
N ALA A 13 19.32 -17.09 40.48
CA ALA A 13 18.77 -16.83 39.17
C ALA A 13 17.42 -16.12 39.35
N ALA A 14 17.44 -14.79 39.24
CA ALA A 14 16.25 -14.06 38.88
C ALA A 14 15.93 -14.44 37.42
N GLU A 15 15.08 -15.45 37.25
CA GLU A 15 14.32 -15.67 36.03
C GLU A 15 13.44 -14.43 35.80
N GLY A 16 14.06 -13.41 35.21
CA GLY A 16 13.34 -12.34 34.55
C GLY A 16 12.64 -12.96 33.35
N GLY A 17 11.41 -13.42 33.57
CA GLY A 17 10.52 -13.79 32.49
C GLY A 17 10.48 -12.62 31.51
N GLU A 18 11.05 -12.82 30.32
CA GLU A 18 10.68 -12.06 29.15
C GLU A 18 9.17 -12.20 29.04
N MET A 19 8.44 -11.20 29.53
CA MET A 19 7.07 -10.94 29.13
C MET A 19 7.14 -10.77 27.62
N GLY A 20 6.96 -11.89 26.90
CA GLY A 20 6.90 -11.91 25.46
C GLY A 20 5.95 -10.82 25.04
N ALA A 21 6.47 -9.79 24.37
CA ALA A 21 5.64 -8.75 23.79
C ALA A 21 4.49 -9.45 23.06
N PRO A 22 3.22 -9.04 23.27
CA PRO A 22 2.08 -9.76 22.72
C PRO A 22 2.33 -9.97 21.24
N ALA A 23 2.28 -11.24 20.81
CA ALA A 23 2.51 -11.60 19.42
C ALA A 23 1.60 -10.73 18.56
N ARG A 24 2.19 -9.89 17.70
CA ARG A 24 1.39 -9.00 16.87
C ARG A 24 0.51 -9.84 15.98
N GLU A 25 -0.78 -9.51 15.93
CA GLU A 25 -1.68 -10.21 15.02
C GLU A 25 -1.36 -9.81 13.58
N SER A 26 -1.48 -10.78 12.67
CA SER A 26 -1.45 -10.52 11.24
C SER A 26 -2.51 -9.46 10.93
N SER A 27 -2.13 -8.44 10.17
CA SER A 27 -3.01 -7.31 9.88
C SER A 27 -2.73 -6.74 8.50
N ILE A 28 -3.80 -6.29 7.84
CA ILE A 28 -3.75 -5.46 6.66
C ILE A 28 -4.59 -4.24 6.99
N ASP A 29 -3.90 -3.12 7.20
CA ASP A 29 -4.47 -1.86 7.62
C ASP A 29 -4.43 -0.86 6.46
N LEU A 30 -5.60 -0.40 6.05
CA LEU A 30 -5.80 0.58 4.99
C LEU A 30 -5.94 1.97 5.60
N TYR A 31 -5.27 2.94 4.99
CA TYR A 31 -5.31 4.34 5.38
C TYR A 31 -5.89 5.20 4.27
N TRP A 32 -6.89 6.01 4.58
CA TRP A 32 -7.47 7.02 3.70
C TRP A 32 -6.95 8.40 4.05
N ILE A 33 -6.08 8.94 3.20
CA ILE A 33 -5.45 10.25 3.40
C ILE A 33 -6.09 11.25 2.43
N PRO A 34 -6.69 12.36 2.91
CA PRO A 34 -7.22 13.39 2.05
C PRO A 34 -6.19 13.89 1.05
N LEU A 35 -6.54 13.92 -0.24
CA LEU A 35 -5.63 14.37 -1.29
C LEU A 35 -5.31 15.86 -1.12
N GLY A 36 -4.06 16.16 -0.81
CA GLY A 36 -3.61 17.53 -0.49
C GLY A 36 -3.37 17.79 1.00
N ALA A 37 -3.50 16.76 1.85
CA ALA A 37 -2.78 16.68 3.12
C ALA A 37 -1.28 16.98 2.90
N GLY A 38 -0.66 17.75 3.78
CA GLY A 38 0.79 18.05 3.73
C GLY A 38 1.29 19.03 2.65
N GLY A 39 0.49 19.47 1.65
CA GLY A 39 1.01 20.32 0.57
C GLY A 39 0.01 21.13 -0.27
N ARG A 40 0.25 22.45 -0.41
CA ARG A 40 -0.62 23.40 -1.16
C ARG A 40 -0.79 23.03 -2.64
N VAL A 41 0.26 22.52 -3.30
CA VAL A 41 0.24 22.18 -4.73
C VAL A 41 -0.62 20.95 -5.00
N VAL A 42 -0.50 19.91 -4.19
CA VAL A 42 -1.31 18.68 -4.32
C VAL A 42 -2.77 18.99 -4.06
N ARG A 43 -3.07 19.82 -3.05
CA ARG A 43 -4.44 20.29 -2.76
C ARG A 43 -5.06 21.05 -3.92
N TRP A 44 -4.32 21.98 -4.54
CA TRP A 44 -4.81 22.74 -5.70
C TRP A 44 -5.03 21.86 -6.93
N ASN A 45 -4.07 20.99 -7.26
CA ASN A 45 -4.21 20.07 -8.40
C ASN A 45 -5.34 19.07 -8.19
N GLY A 46 -5.50 18.54 -6.97
CA GLY A 46 -6.61 17.64 -6.63
C GLY A 46 -7.97 18.31 -6.82
N ARG A 47 -8.12 19.56 -6.36
CA ARG A 47 -9.35 20.35 -6.57
C ARG A 47 -9.62 20.64 -8.04
N LEU A 48 -8.60 21.01 -8.81
CA LEU A 48 -8.74 21.28 -10.24
C LEU A 48 -9.13 20.01 -11.01
N TYR A 49 -8.45 18.90 -10.74
CA TYR A 49 -8.79 17.59 -11.31
C TYR A 49 -10.23 17.22 -11.00
N GLU A 50 -10.66 17.34 -9.75
CA GLU A 50 -12.02 17.01 -9.35
C GLU A 50 -13.05 17.93 -9.97
N ALA A 51 -12.78 19.23 -10.07
CA ALA A 51 -13.67 20.19 -10.71
C ALA A 51 -13.87 19.87 -12.21
N ILE A 52 -12.82 19.44 -12.91
CA ILE A 52 -12.93 19.04 -14.32
C ILE A 52 -13.64 17.69 -14.42
N SER A 53 -13.20 16.68 -13.67
CA SER A 53 -13.75 15.32 -13.69
C SER A 53 -15.23 15.29 -13.34
N SER A 54 -15.65 16.02 -12.30
CA SER A 54 -17.04 16.08 -11.86
C SER A 54 -17.94 16.70 -12.93
N ARG A 55 -17.49 17.79 -13.57
CA ARG A 55 -18.20 18.45 -14.67
C ARG A 55 -18.31 17.57 -15.91
N CYS A 56 -17.22 16.92 -16.33
CA CYS A 56 -17.24 15.99 -17.46
C CYS A 56 -18.14 14.78 -17.21
N SER A 57 -18.30 14.37 -15.94
CA SER A 57 -19.10 13.20 -15.56
C SER A 57 -20.51 13.57 -15.06
N GLY A 58 -20.93 14.84 -15.15
CA GLY A 58 -22.26 15.29 -14.74
C GLY A 58 -22.60 15.07 -13.25
N ARG A 59 -21.59 15.04 -12.37
CA ARG A 59 -21.74 14.71 -10.93
C ARG A 59 -21.30 15.87 -10.03
N PRO A 60 -21.71 15.92 -8.75
CA PRO A 60 -21.15 16.86 -7.79
C PRO A 60 -19.67 16.56 -7.49
N ALA A 61 -18.93 17.59 -7.08
CA ALA A 61 -17.56 17.44 -6.61
C ALA A 61 -17.52 16.67 -5.28
N ALA A 62 -16.55 15.78 -5.13
CA ALA A 62 -16.35 14.93 -3.96
C ALA A 62 -14.97 15.14 -3.33
N ALA A 63 -14.84 14.81 -2.05
CA ALA A 63 -13.54 14.73 -1.39
C ALA A 63 -12.70 13.63 -2.07
N LEU A 64 -11.43 13.93 -2.34
CA LEU A 64 -10.50 12.97 -2.93
C LEU A 64 -9.60 12.40 -1.86
N TYR A 65 -9.35 11.10 -1.93
CA TYR A 65 -8.50 10.36 -1.02
C TYR A 65 -7.39 9.62 -1.78
N HIS A 66 -6.23 9.53 -1.15
CA HIS A 66 -5.17 8.60 -1.49
C HIS A 66 -5.13 7.49 -0.43
N SER A 67 -5.06 6.24 -0.89
CA SER A 67 -4.96 5.06 -0.05
C SER A 67 -3.51 4.58 0.12
N ALA A 68 -3.13 4.22 1.33
CA ALA A 68 -1.87 3.53 1.64
C ALA A 68 -2.12 2.29 2.49
N LEU A 69 -1.18 1.33 2.45
CA LEU A 69 -1.30 0.06 3.19
C LEU A 69 -0.15 -0.10 4.20
N ILE A 70 -0.50 -0.53 5.40
CA ILE A 70 0.43 -1.10 6.37
C ILE A 70 0.05 -2.56 6.56
N VAL A 71 1.02 -3.45 6.37
CA VAL A 71 0.85 -4.89 6.46
C VAL A 71 1.68 -5.41 7.62
N GLY A 72 1.03 -5.99 8.62
CA GLY A 72 1.67 -6.59 9.78
C GLY A 72 1.72 -8.11 9.69
N ASP A 73 2.86 -8.69 10.05
CA ASP A 73 2.98 -10.08 10.48
C ASP A 73 3.29 -10.17 11.98
N ARG A 74 3.56 -11.39 12.49
CA ARG A 74 3.78 -11.62 13.92
C ARG A 74 4.98 -10.88 14.51
N SER A 75 5.89 -10.40 13.68
CA SER A 75 7.17 -9.82 14.11
C SER A 75 7.42 -8.43 13.53
N HIS A 76 6.84 -8.11 12.38
CA HIS A 76 7.20 -6.96 11.56
C HIS A 76 5.97 -6.25 10.99
N SER A 77 6.16 -4.96 10.69
CA SER A 77 5.21 -4.17 9.90
C SER A 77 5.91 -3.70 8.63
N TYR A 78 5.19 -3.74 7.52
CA TYR A 78 5.66 -3.33 6.21
C TYR A 78 4.75 -2.23 5.67
N THR A 79 5.33 -1.12 5.29
CA THR A 79 4.60 -0.04 4.62
C THR A 79 4.68 -0.24 3.12
N ILE A 80 3.52 -0.28 2.46
CA ILE A 80 3.41 -0.32 1.01
C ILE A 80 2.98 1.06 0.51
N GLU A 81 3.83 1.70 -0.28
CA GLU A 81 3.63 3.04 -0.82
C GLU A 81 4.01 3.08 -2.30
N MET A 82 3.32 3.92 -3.08
CA MET A 82 3.73 4.29 -4.43
C MET A 82 3.90 5.81 -4.51
N ALA A 83 5.12 6.25 -4.80
CA ALA A 83 5.46 7.67 -4.78
C ALA A 83 6.55 8.03 -5.81
N PRO A 84 6.65 9.30 -6.24
CA PRO A 84 7.75 9.76 -7.08
C PRO A 84 9.13 9.49 -6.44
N VAL A 85 10.15 9.20 -7.27
CA VAL A 85 11.51 8.87 -6.81
C VAL A 85 12.11 9.95 -5.89
N TRP A 86 11.78 11.22 -6.13
CA TRP A 86 12.33 12.36 -5.38
C TRP A 86 11.55 12.71 -4.10
N ASN A 87 10.42 12.03 -3.81
CA ASN A 87 9.55 12.41 -2.70
C ASN A 87 10.12 12.06 -1.31
N LEU A 88 11.03 11.08 -1.22
CA LEU A 88 11.60 10.64 0.05
C LEU A 88 13.14 10.70 0.03
N LYS A 89 13.73 11.11 1.15
CA LYS A 89 15.20 11.18 1.36
C LYS A 89 15.77 9.94 2.07
N ALA A 90 14.95 8.95 2.39
CA ALA A 90 15.39 7.73 3.07
C ALA A 90 16.41 6.94 2.22
N THR A 91 17.43 6.38 2.87
CA THR A 91 18.53 5.62 2.24
C THR A 91 18.15 4.16 1.96
N GLN A 92 17.23 3.59 2.73
CA GLN A 92 16.63 2.27 2.48
C GLN A 92 15.13 2.43 2.24
N ARG A 93 14.71 2.22 1.00
CA ARG A 93 13.33 2.46 0.53
C ARG A 93 12.61 1.21 0.07
N GLY A 94 13.15 0.01 0.33
CA GLY A 94 12.56 -1.28 -0.06
C GLY A 94 11.88 -1.26 -1.43
N VAL A 95 12.55 -0.70 -2.45
CA VAL A 95 11.93 -0.49 -3.77
C VAL A 95 11.72 -1.84 -4.43
N VAL A 96 10.48 -2.16 -4.76
CA VAL A 96 10.12 -3.41 -5.43
C VAL A 96 9.83 -3.21 -6.91
N ARG A 97 9.45 -1.98 -7.31
CA ARG A 97 9.20 -1.62 -8.71
C ARG A 97 9.55 -0.16 -8.97
N VAL A 98 9.99 0.12 -10.19
CA VAL A 98 10.11 1.48 -10.74
C VAL A 98 9.30 1.55 -12.02
N GLY A 99 8.54 2.63 -12.20
CA GLY A 99 7.76 2.87 -13.41
C GLY A 99 7.79 4.33 -13.87
N PRO A 100 7.37 4.62 -15.11
CA PRO A 100 7.34 5.98 -15.66
C PRO A 100 6.15 6.80 -15.12
N VAL A 101 6.30 8.12 -15.12
CA VAL A 101 5.23 9.08 -14.79
C VAL A 101 4.87 9.87 -16.05
N GLY A 102 3.57 9.94 -16.35
CA GLY A 102 3.02 10.71 -17.47
C GLY A 102 3.21 10.05 -18.85
N ALA A 103 4.43 9.74 -19.25
CA ALA A 103 4.71 9.05 -20.51
C ALA A 103 5.84 8.03 -20.38
N ARG A 104 5.72 6.89 -21.06
CA ARG A 104 6.71 5.80 -21.02
C ARG A 104 8.12 6.27 -21.34
N TRP A 105 8.26 7.11 -22.36
CA TRP A 105 9.57 7.63 -22.80
C TRP A 105 10.21 8.59 -21.80
N LEU A 106 9.41 9.31 -20.99
CA LEU A 106 9.92 10.20 -19.94
C LEU A 106 10.59 9.42 -18.81
N GLY A 107 10.25 8.14 -18.64
CA GLY A 107 10.87 7.25 -17.66
C GLY A 107 12.39 7.10 -17.81
N ARG A 108 13.02 7.58 -18.89
CA ARG A 108 14.49 7.68 -18.97
C ARG A 108 15.08 8.74 -18.01
N PHE A 109 14.30 9.73 -17.60
CA PHE A 109 14.71 10.78 -16.68
C PHE A 109 14.26 10.48 -15.26
N ARG A 110 15.15 10.72 -14.27
CA ARG A 110 14.85 10.42 -12.86
C ARG A 110 13.65 11.19 -12.32
N LEU A 111 13.34 12.37 -12.88
CA LEU A 111 12.22 13.24 -12.53
C LEU A 111 10.86 12.76 -13.09
N PHE A 112 10.82 11.67 -13.85
CA PHE A 112 9.56 11.11 -14.37
C PHE A 112 9.48 9.62 -14.07
N ARG A 113 9.95 9.25 -12.87
CA ARG A 113 9.90 7.89 -12.34
C ARG A 113 9.17 7.89 -11.01
N TYR A 114 8.37 6.86 -10.79
CA TYR A 114 7.85 6.52 -9.49
C TYR A 114 8.45 5.21 -8.99
N GLU A 115 8.37 5.00 -7.69
CA GLU A 115 8.75 3.77 -7.02
C GLU A 115 7.52 3.18 -6.34
N VAL A 116 7.32 1.87 -6.50
CA VAL A 116 6.56 1.07 -5.54
C VAL A 116 7.53 0.58 -4.50
N ARG A 117 7.18 0.80 -3.24
CA ARG A 117 8.02 0.61 -2.08
C ARG A 117 7.32 -0.32 -1.12
N CYS A 118 8.07 -1.25 -0.57
CA CYS A 118 7.65 -2.17 0.47
C CYS A 118 8.82 -2.31 1.44
N TRP A 119 8.81 -1.56 2.54
CA TRP A 119 9.89 -1.64 3.53
C TRP A 119 9.39 -1.83 4.95
N GLN A 120 10.21 -2.56 5.71
CA GLN A 120 9.95 -2.90 7.09
C GLN A 120 10.10 -1.67 7.99
N GLY A 121 9.14 -1.45 8.90
CA GLY A 121 9.15 -0.32 9.83
C GLY A 121 9.01 1.03 9.14
N GLY A 122 8.29 1.06 8.01
CA GLY A 122 8.13 2.28 7.25
C GLY A 122 7.22 3.33 7.85
N PHE A 123 7.32 4.54 7.30
CA PHE A 123 6.47 5.65 7.69
C PHE A 123 5.80 6.23 6.44
N ILE A 124 4.53 6.58 6.58
CA ILE A 124 3.77 7.32 5.56
C ILE A 124 3.82 8.80 5.99
N PRO A 125 4.40 9.71 5.19
CA PRO A 125 4.62 11.10 5.60
C PRO A 125 3.38 11.83 6.14
N ASP A 126 2.21 11.56 5.54
CA ASP A 126 0.95 12.25 5.84
C ASP A 126 -0.04 11.38 6.63
N ILE A 127 0.44 10.33 7.30
CA ILE A 127 -0.44 9.38 8.03
C ILE A 127 -1.26 10.05 9.13
N ALA A 128 -0.76 11.14 9.71
CA ALA A 128 -1.44 11.90 10.75
C ALA A 128 -2.69 12.64 10.22
N GLU A 129 -2.80 12.85 8.91
CA GLU A 129 -3.98 13.43 8.27
C GLU A 129 -4.98 12.35 7.81
N ALA A 130 -4.69 11.06 8.03
CA ALA A 130 -5.59 9.99 7.67
C ALA A 130 -6.90 10.09 8.47
N VAL A 131 -8.02 9.86 7.79
CA VAL A 131 -9.36 9.88 8.39
C VAL A 131 -9.98 8.49 8.31
N ASP A 132 -10.80 8.14 9.29
CA ASP A 132 -11.41 6.81 9.44
C ASP A 132 -10.38 5.67 9.21
N SER A 133 -9.19 5.86 9.78
CA SER A 133 -8.00 5.03 9.57
C SER A 133 -7.29 4.72 10.89
N PRO A 134 -6.63 3.56 11.04
CA PRO A 134 -6.60 2.45 10.09
C PRO A 134 -7.94 1.74 9.97
N GLN A 135 -8.36 1.47 8.74
CA GLN A 135 -9.41 0.50 8.45
C GLN A 135 -8.76 -0.87 8.30
N ARG A 136 -8.99 -1.77 9.26
CA ARG A 136 -8.51 -3.16 9.14
C ARG A 136 -9.33 -3.90 8.11
N VAL A 137 -8.71 -4.23 6.98
CA VAL A 137 -9.37 -4.96 5.88
C VAL A 137 -9.17 -6.48 5.99
N SER A 138 -8.20 -6.94 6.79
CA SER A 138 -8.01 -8.36 7.08
C SER A 138 -7.09 -8.59 8.28
N SER A 139 -7.31 -9.68 9.02
CA SER A 139 -6.35 -10.27 9.95
C SER A 139 -5.86 -11.67 9.53
N ASP A 140 -6.26 -12.13 8.33
CA ASP A 140 -5.86 -13.43 7.80
C ASP A 140 -4.38 -13.44 7.36
N GLU A 141 -3.61 -14.36 7.94
CA GLU A 141 -2.19 -14.55 7.63
C GLU A 141 -1.97 -14.98 6.16
N GLY A 142 -2.92 -15.74 5.59
CA GLY A 142 -2.89 -16.11 4.18
C GLY A 142 -2.95 -14.89 3.25
N ARG A 143 -3.87 -13.96 3.51
CA ARG A 143 -4.00 -12.67 2.80
C ARG A 143 -2.75 -11.81 2.96
N VAL A 144 -2.16 -11.74 4.16
CA VAL A 144 -0.91 -11.00 4.40
C VAL A 144 0.19 -11.52 3.48
N ARG A 145 0.42 -12.83 3.45
CA ARG A 145 1.44 -13.45 2.57
C ARG A 145 1.16 -13.20 1.08
N ARG A 146 -0.12 -13.24 0.67
CA ARG A 146 -0.52 -12.93 -0.72
C ARG A 146 -0.20 -11.49 -1.10
N VAL A 147 -0.57 -10.51 -0.27
CA VAL A 147 -0.26 -9.09 -0.52
C VAL A 147 1.25 -8.86 -0.63
N MET A 148 2.03 -9.44 0.29
CA MET A 148 3.49 -9.33 0.28
C MET A 148 4.15 -9.98 -0.93
N THR A 149 3.51 -11.00 -1.52
CA THR A 149 3.94 -11.60 -2.79
C THR A 149 3.56 -10.70 -3.97
N LEU A 150 2.31 -10.24 -4.02
CA LEU A 150 1.75 -9.44 -5.12
C LEU A 150 2.44 -8.09 -5.28
N VAL A 151 2.83 -7.43 -4.18
CA VAL A 151 3.50 -6.11 -4.27
C VAL A 151 4.80 -6.17 -5.08
N ARG A 152 5.48 -7.33 -5.08
CA ARG A 152 6.71 -7.55 -5.87
C ARG A 152 6.41 -7.79 -7.35
N SER A 153 5.21 -8.25 -7.69
CA SER A 153 4.74 -8.42 -9.07
C SER A 153 3.95 -7.22 -9.59
N ALA A 154 3.93 -6.10 -8.86
CA ALA A 154 3.23 -4.89 -9.28
C ALA A 154 3.58 -4.51 -10.74
N PRO A 155 2.57 -4.23 -11.58
CA PRO A 155 2.76 -4.01 -13.00
C PRO A 155 3.47 -2.67 -13.25
N PRO A 156 4.33 -2.55 -14.27
CA PRO A 156 5.08 -1.33 -14.57
C PRO A 156 4.25 -0.31 -15.38
N LEU A 157 2.95 -0.14 -15.05
CA LEU A 157 2.06 0.79 -15.75
C LEU A 157 2.49 2.24 -15.53
N THR A 158 2.22 3.12 -16.49
CA THR A 158 2.59 4.53 -16.39
C THR A 158 1.67 5.28 -15.42
N TRP A 159 2.24 5.91 -14.39
CA TRP A 159 1.47 6.74 -13.46
C TRP A 159 0.79 7.88 -14.21
N GLY A 160 -0.52 8.05 -13.99
CA GLY A 160 -1.33 9.15 -14.50
C GLY A 160 -1.90 8.88 -15.89
N ARG A 161 -1.81 7.63 -16.36
CA ARG A 161 -2.33 7.20 -17.66
C ARG A 161 -3.35 6.09 -17.49
N ASP A 162 -4.39 6.16 -18.32
CA ASP A 162 -5.33 5.06 -18.52
C ASP A 162 -4.76 4.10 -19.58
N GLU A 163 -3.77 3.29 -19.18
CA GLU A 163 -3.21 2.25 -20.06
C GLU A 163 -4.13 1.05 -20.20
N LEU A 164 -5.05 0.87 -19.24
CA LEU A 164 -5.99 -0.24 -19.21
C LEU A 164 -7.23 0.02 -20.06
N ARG A 165 -7.47 1.27 -20.48
CA ARG A 165 -8.64 1.73 -21.26
C ARG A 165 -9.95 1.51 -20.53
N VAL A 166 -9.98 1.86 -19.26
CA VAL A 166 -11.14 1.71 -18.37
C VAL A 166 -11.74 3.05 -17.96
N GLY A 167 -11.20 4.16 -18.46
CA GLY A 167 -11.63 5.51 -18.11
C GLY A 167 -11.01 6.04 -16.81
N ASP A 168 -10.06 5.31 -16.22
CA ASP A 168 -9.39 5.70 -14.99
C ASP A 168 -7.88 5.48 -15.08
N MET A 169 -7.11 6.29 -14.35
CA MET A 169 -5.66 6.34 -14.45
C MET A 169 -4.96 5.37 -13.49
N TRP A 170 -3.79 4.87 -13.87
CA TRP A 170 -2.93 4.17 -12.92
C TRP A 170 -2.28 5.15 -11.94
N ASN A 171 -2.43 4.90 -10.65
CA ASN A 171 -1.74 5.62 -9.56
C ASN A 171 -1.62 4.73 -8.31
N SER A 172 -1.31 5.33 -7.16
CA SER A 172 -1.21 4.61 -5.89
C SER A 172 -2.51 3.96 -5.41
N ASN A 173 -3.67 4.55 -5.67
CA ASN A 173 -4.97 3.94 -5.37
C ASN A 173 -5.23 2.71 -6.25
N SER A 174 -4.79 2.76 -7.52
CA SER A 174 -4.84 1.59 -8.42
C SER A 174 -3.98 0.44 -7.91
N LEU A 175 -2.80 0.74 -7.39
CA LEU A 175 -1.94 -0.28 -6.79
C LEU A 175 -2.61 -0.92 -5.57
N VAL A 176 -3.16 -0.13 -4.66
CA VAL A 176 -3.80 -0.64 -3.43
C VAL A 176 -5.04 -1.48 -3.75
N SER A 177 -5.95 -0.98 -4.59
CA SER A 177 -7.13 -1.73 -5.02
C SER A 177 -6.77 -3.03 -5.73
N TRP A 178 -5.76 -3.01 -6.62
CA TRP A 178 -5.25 -4.22 -7.27
C TRP A 178 -4.70 -5.25 -6.26
N LEU A 179 -3.91 -4.81 -5.28
CA LEU A 179 -3.36 -5.68 -4.23
C LEU A 179 -4.46 -6.33 -3.39
N LEU A 180 -5.46 -5.55 -2.97
CA LEU A 180 -6.57 -6.05 -2.15
C LEU A 180 -7.45 -7.02 -2.95
N ALA A 181 -7.80 -6.67 -4.19
CA ALA A 181 -8.59 -7.53 -5.07
C ALA A 181 -7.88 -8.85 -5.37
N CYS A 182 -6.62 -8.82 -5.84
CA CYS A 182 -5.86 -10.02 -6.15
C CYS A 182 -5.52 -10.89 -4.91
N SER A 183 -5.63 -10.35 -3.69
CA SER A 183 -5.46 -11.14 -2.45
C SER A 183 -6.78 -11.70 -1.90
N GLY A 184 -7.91 -11.43 -2.57
CA GLY A 184 -9.23 -11.98 -2.27
C GLY A 184 -9.96 -11.24 -1.15
N HIS A 185 -9.79 -9.91 -1.05
CA HIS A 185 -10.58 -9.07 -0.15
C HIS A 185 -11.96 -8.79 -0.75
N ASP A 186 -12.95 -8.59 0.12
CA ASP A 186 -14.24 -8.08 -0.29
C ASP A 186 -14.12 -6.59 -0.59
N MET A 187 -14.04 -6.26 -1.89
CA MET A 187 -13.84 -4.90 -2.34
C MET A 187 -15.09 -4.03 -2.19
N ALA A 188 -16.29 -4.61 -2.01
CA ALA A 188 -17.51 -3.84 -1.78
C ALA A 188 -17.53 -3.19 -0.38
N ALA A 189 -16.79 -3.77 0.57
CA ALA A 189 -16.64 -3.24 1.93
C ALA A 189 -15.54 -2.16 2.05
N VAL A 190 -14.77 -1.89 0.98
CA VAL A 190 -13.64 -0.96 0.99
C VAL A 190 -14.00 0.30 0.22
N THR A 191 -14.55 1.28 0.93
CA THR A 191 -14.99 2.55 0.35
C THR A 191 -14.32 3.74 1.02
N PRO A 192 -13.95 4.80 0.27
CA PRO A 192 -13.47 6.04 0.85
C PRO A 192 -14.51 6.67 1.81
N PRO A 193 -14.07 7.33 2.89
CA PRO A 193 -14.95 7.96 3.87
C PRO A 193 -15.88 9.03 3.28
N GLY A 194 -17.05 9.20 3.90
CA GLY A 194 -17.96 10.31 3.63
C GLY A 194 -18.47 10.42 2.18
N GLY A 195 -18.51 9.31 1.43
CA GLY A 195 -18.88 9.32 0.01
C GLY A 195 -17.82 9.96 -0.89
N GLY A 196 -16.58 10.05 -0.41
CA GLY A 196 -15.45 10.51 -1.21
C GLY A 196 -15.07 9.56 -2.34
N ARG A 197 -14.04 9.94 -3.09
CA ARG A 197 -13.51 9.12 -4.18
C ARG A 197 -12.02 8.88 -4.02
N ALA A 198 -11.59 7.75 -4.56
CA ALA A 198 -10.18 7.42 -4.74
C ALA A 198 -9.93 7.27 -6.25
N PRO A 199 -9.54 8.35 -6.96
CA PRO A 199 -9.23 8.25 -8.39
C PRO A 199 -8.15 7.18 -8.63
N GLY A 200 -8.27 6.39 -9.68
CA GLY A 200 -7.42 5.25 -9.98
C GLY A 200 -7.89 3.93 -9.37
N TRP A 201 -8.85 3.92 -8.44
CA TRP A 201 -9.31 2.69 -7.78
C TRP A 201 -9.89 1.69 -8.77
N ASP A 202 -10.71 2.13 -9.71
CA ASP A 202 -11.36 1.26 -10.69
C ASP A 202 -10.33 0.65 -11.66
N ALA A 203 -9.23 1.36 -11.95
CA ALA A 203 -8.14 0.82 -12.75
C ALA A 203 -7.46 -0.39 -12.08
N GLY A 204 -7.32 -0.39 -10.75
CA GLY A 204 -6.76 -1.53 -10.02
C GLY A 204 -7.69 -2.73 -9.99
N LEU A 205 -8.99 -2.49 -9.77
CA LEU A 205 -10.02 -3.54 -9.81
C LEU A 205 -10.09 -4.21 -11.19
N ALA A 206 -10.17 -3.40 -12.25
CA ALA A 206 -10.24 -3.91 -13.62
C ALA A 206 -9.00 -4.71 -14.03
N LEU A 207 -7.82 -4.37 -13.49
CA LEU A 207 -6.62 -5.16 -13.73
C LEU A 207 -6.67 -6.52 -13.02
N ALA A 208 -7.17 -6.56 -11.79
CA ALA A 208 -7.31 -7.80 -11.02
C ALA A 208 -8.26 -8.77 -11.74
N GLU A 209 -9.41 -8.28 -12.19
CA GLU A 209 -10.41 -9.07 -12.93
C GLU A 209 -9.82 -9.71 -14.21
N ARG A 210 -9.01 -8.97 -14.98
CA ARG A 210 -8.32 -9.51 -16.17
C ARG A 210 -7.36 -10.65 -15.83
N GLY A 211 -6.70 -10.57 -14.68
CA GLY A 211 -5.80 -11.61 -14.19
C GLY A 211 -6.54 -12.92 -13.85
N ASP A 212 -7.68 -12.80 -13.18
CA ASP A 212 -8.53 -13.92 -12.80
C ASP A 212 -9.14 -14.61 -14.02
N GLN A 213 -9.61 -13.83 -15.02
CA GLN A 213 -10.12 -14.37 -16.28
C GLN A 213 -9.05 -15.15 -17.04
N THR A 214 -7.83 -14.63 -17.10
CA THR A 214 -6.70 -15.30 -17.78
C THR A 214 -6.34 -16.62 -17.10
N THR A 215 -6.34 -16.63 -15.76
CA THR A 215 -6.05 -17.83 -14.97
C THR A 215 -7.16 -18.88 -15.09
N THR A 216 -8.42 -18.43 -15.12
CA THR A 216 -9.58 -19.30 -15.32
C THR A 216 -9.56 -19.94 -16.71
N GLN A 217 -9.32 -19.15 -17.76
CA GLN A 217 -9.22 -19.66 -19.13
C GLN A 217 -8.09 -20.69 -19.26
N ALA A 218 -6.89 -20.39 -18.75
CA ALA A 218 -5.77 -21.34 -18.80
C ALA A 218 -6.04 -22.64 -18.04
N ARG A 219 -6.85 -22.60 -16.97
CA ARG A 219 -7.26 -23.81 -16.23
C ARG A 219 -8.24 -24.66 -17.02
N LEU A 220 -9.17 -24.06 -17.76
CA LEU A 220 -10.11 -24.78 -18.62
C LEU A 220 -9.36 -25.45 -19.78
N ASP A 221 -8.47 -24.72 -20.44
CA ASP A 221 -7.68 -25.23 -21.58
C ASP A 221 -6.77 -26.44 -21.19
N HIS A 222 -6.36 -26.55 -19.92
CA HIS A 222 -5.54 -27.67 -19.42
C HIS A 222 -6.37 -28.90 -19.01
N VAL A 223 -7.68 -28.76 -18.77
CA VAL A 223 -8.55 -29.89 -18.39
C VAL A 223 -9.08 -30.63 -19.63
N ASP A 224 -9.06 -29.98 -20.80
CA ASP A 224 -9.54 -30.54 -22.07
C ASP A 224 -8.45 -31.25 -22.90
N VAL A 225 -7.32 -31.65 -22.29
CA VAL A 225 -6.22 -32.43 -22.89
C VAL A 225 -6.00 -33.74 -22.13
#